data_AF-A0A1Q7DDV5-F1
#
_entry.id   AF-A0A1Q7DDV5-F1
#
_cell.length_a   1.000
_cell.length_b   1.000
_cell.length_c   1.000
_cell.angle_alpha   90.00
_cell.angle_beta   90.00
_cell.angle_gamma   90.00
#
_symmetry.space_group_name_H-M   'P 1'
#
loop_
_entity.id
_entity.type
_entity.pdbx_description
1 polymer ?
#
loop_
_entity_poly.entity_id
_entity_poly.type
_entity_poly.pdbx_seq_one_letter_code
_entity_poly.pdbx_strand_id
1 'polypeptide(L)'
;MDGRRLIESLVPEIAPNASVVGVEEREQHYTVTIAGTTGVLAGCEVPRHAVDAAEHAGDARDRLIAVLKRCADDVVAEIPDGRG
;
A
#
# COMPACT_ATOMS: atom_id res chain seq x y z
N MET A 1 -12.55 -1.63 12.55
CA MET A 1 -11.37 -2.52 12.57
C MET A 1 -10.15 -1.62 12.78
N ASP A 2 -8.93 -2.14 12.89
CA ASP A 2 -7.75 -1.28 12.91
C ASP A 2 -7.36 -0.98 11.44
N GLY A 3 -7.31 0.28 11.01
CA GLY A 3 -6.96 0.65 9.62
C GLY A 3 -5.63 0.05 9.13
N ARG A 4 -4.66 -0.12 10.04
CA ARG A 4 -3.41 -0.85 9.78
C ARG A 4 -3.63 -2.30 9.32
N ARG A 5 -4.56 -3.02 9.95
CA ARG A 5 -4.84 -4.43 9.65
C ARG A 5 -5.50 -4.58 8.29
N LEU A 6 -6.35 -3.61 7.92
CA LEU A 6 -6.93 -3.56 6.59
C LEU A 6 -5.82 -3.47 5.54
N ILE A 7 -4.89 -2.53 5.71
CA ILE A 7 -3.75 -2.34 4.80
C ILE A 7 -2.88 -3.60 4.73
N GLU A 8 -2.51 -4.17 5.89
CA GLU A 8 -1.68 -5.38 5.98
C GLU A 8 -2.33 -6.58 5.29
N SER A 9 -3.65 -6.69 5.33
CA SER A 9 -4.39 -7.76 4.65
C SER A 9 -4.50 -7.52 3.15
N LEU A 10 -4.65 -6.28 2.70
CA LEU A 10 -4.87 -5.95 1.30
C LEU A 10 -3.62 -6.16 0.45
N VAL A 11 -2.45 -5.68 0.90
CA VAL A 11 -1.20 -5.71 0.12
C VAL A 11 -0.84 -7.11 -0.42
N PRO A 12 -0.88 -8.21 0.36
CA PRO A 12 -0.62 -9.55 -0.18
C PRO A 12 -1.72 -10.05 -1.13
N GLU A 13 -2.97 -9.56 -1.01
CA GLU A 13 -4.04 -9.89 -1.97
C GLU A 13 -3.83 -9.22 -3.33
N ILE A 14 -3.38 -7.96 -3.36
CA ILE A 14 -3.11 -7.23 -4.61
C ILE A 14 -1.78 -7.58 -5.26
N ALA A 15 -0.75 -7.79 -4.44
CA ALA A 15 0.61 -8.03 -4.89
C ALA A 15 1.21 -9.19 -4.08
N PRO A 16 1.04 -10.45 -4.53
CA PRO A 16 1.54 -11.63 -3.82
C PRO A 16 3.08 -11.66 -3.70
N ASN A 17 3.78 -10.90 -4.54
CA ASN A 17 5.24 -10.74 -4.52
C ASN A 17 5.69 -9.51 -3.70
N ALA A 18 4.78 -8.89 -2.95
CA ALA A 18 5.08 -7.76 -2.09
C ALA A 18 4.55 -8.05 -0.67
N SER A 19 5.16 -7.43 0.33
CA SER A 19 4.76 -7.58 1.72
C SER A 19 4.86 -6.26 2.46
N VAL A 20 3.90 -5.98 3.34
CA VAL A 20 3.98 -4.83 4.22
C VAL A 20 5.03 -5.11 5.29
N VAL A 21 6.03 -4.24 5.38
CA VAL A 21 7.09 -4.33 6.39
C VAL A 21 6.95 -3.27 7.48
N GLY A 22 6.11 -2.26 7.27
CA GLY A 22 5.79 -1.27 8.28
C GLY A 22 4.52 -0.49 7.95
N VAL A 23 3.76 -0.16 8.99
CA VAL A 23 2.65 0.79 8.92
C VAL A 23 2.80 1.76 10.07
N GLU A 24 3.11 3.02 9.76
CA GLU A 24 3.11 4.10 10.74
C GLU A 24 1.81 4.90 10.66
N GLU A 25 1.11 5.04 11.77
CA GLU A 25 -0.04 5.95 11.87
C GLU A 25 0.46 7.37 12.19
N ARG A 26 0.07 8.34 11.36
CA ARG A 26 0.24 9.78 11.60
C ARG A 26 -1.14 10.42 11.80
N GLU A 27 -1.17 11.68 12.23
CA GLU A 27 -2.42 12.39 12.52
C GLU A 27 -3.39 12.44 11.31
N GLN A 28 -2.86 12.57 10.09
CA GLN A 28 -3.67 12.76 8.88
C GLN A 28 -3.56 11.63 7.84
N HIS A 29 -2.55 10.76 7.96
CA HIS A 29 -2.27 9.69 7.02
C HIS A 29 -1.58 8.49 7.69
N TYR A 30 -1.61 7.36 7.02
CA TYR A 30 -0.81 6.19 7.31
C TYR A 30 0.37 6.15 6.34
N THR A 31 1.57 5.96 6.85
CA THR A 31 2.75 5.69 6.04
C THR A 31 2.93 4.17 5.98
N VAL A 32 2.80 3.60 4.80
CA VAL A 32 2.89 2.15 4.58
C VAL A 32 4.16 1.86 3.82
N THR A 33 5.02 1.02 4.40
CA THR A 33 6.25 0.55 3.77
C THR A 33 6.02 -0.85 3.23
N ILE A 34 6.17 -1.00 1.92
CA ILE A 34 6.04 -2.25 1.19
C ILE A 34 7.42 -2.70 0.74
N ALA A 35 7.72 -3.98 0.94
CA ALA A 35 8.92 -4.64 0.46
C ALA A 35 8.59 -5.57 -0.70
N GLY A 36 9.34 -5.45 -1.79
CA GLY A 36 9.34 -6.41 -2.89
C GLY A 36 10.28 -7.59 -2.63
N THR A 37 10.13 -8.65 -3.42
CA THR A 37 10.98 -9.86 -3.35
C THR A 37 12.46 -9.62 -3.62
N THR A 38 12.80 -8.54 -4.32
CA THR A 38 14.18 -8.13 -4.66
C THR A 38 14.86 -7.29 -3.57
N GLY A 39 14.20 -7.03 -2.44
CA GLY A 39 14.71 -6.19 -1.36
C GLY A 39 14.50 -4.69 -1.57
N VAL A 40 13.74 -4.30 -2.60
CA VAL A 40 13.32 -2.91 -2.83
C VAL A 40 12.22 -2.55 -1.85
N LEU A 41 12.32 -1.36 -1.25
CA LEU A 41 11.33 -0.81 -0.33
C LEU A 41 10.68 0.43 -0.94
N ALA A 42 9.35 0.51 -0.91
CA ALA A 42 8.62 1.73 -1.24
C ALA A 42 7.73 2.13 -0.06
N GLY A 43 7.70 3.44 0.19
CA GLY A 43 6.75 4.05 1.13
C GLY A 43 5.61 4.69 0.35
N CYS A 44 4.37 4.42 0.75
CA CYS A 44 3.21 5.19 0.31
C CYS A 44 2.47 5.82 1.47
N GLU A 45 1.96 7.02 1.21
CA GLU A 45 1.12 7.74 2.15
C GLU A 45 -0.34 7.52 1.78
N VAL A 46 -1.10 6.98 2.73
CA VAL A 46 -2.52 6.72 2.59
C VAL A 46 -3.28 7.65 3.51
N PRO A 47 -4.21 8.49 3.03
CA PRO A 47 -4.97 9.37 3.89
C PRO A 47 -5.79 8.59 4.92
N ARG A 48 -5.81 9.03 6.19
CA ARG A 48 -6.54 8.33 7.26
C ARG A 48 -8.03 8.21 6.95
N HIS A 49 -8.62 9.28 6.39
CA HIS A 49 -10.02 9.28 5.97
C HIS A 49 -10.32 8.29 4.84
N ALA A 50 -9.34 7.96 3.99
CA ALA A 50 -9.51 6.99 2.92
C ALA A 50 -9.53 5.55 3.49
N VAL A 51 -8.72 5.30 4.52
CA VAL A 51 -8.73 4.02 5.24
C VAL A 51 -10.03 3.85 6.01
N ASP A 52 -10.45 4.87 6.76
CA ASP A 52 -11.71 4.88 7.50
C ASP A 52 -12.92 4.69 6.55
N ALA A 53 -12.94 5.40 5.42
CA ALA A 53 -13.96 5.20 4.41
C ALA A 53 -13.91 3.77 3.81
N ALA A 54 -12.74 3.19 3.61
CA ALA A 54 -12.58 1.82 3.10
C ALA A 54 -13.08 0.74 4.08
N GLU A 55 -13.08 1.02 5.38
CA GLU A 55 -13.68 0.14 6.38
C GLU A 55 -15.21 0.12 6.30
N HIS A 56 -15.83 1.21 5.84
CA HIS A 56 -17.27 1.39 5.82
C HIS A 56 -17.91 1.26 4.44
N ALA A 57 -17.15 1.49 3.36
CA ALA A 57 -17.65 1.53 1.98
C ALA A 57 -16.73 0.79 1.00
N GLY A 58 -17.33 -0.07 0.16
CA GLY A 58 -16.62 -0.84 -0.86
C GLY A 58 -15.88 0.03 -1.88
N ASP A 59 -16.50 1.10 -2.38
CA ASP A 59 -15.86 2.00 -3.36
C ASP A 59 -14.59 2.69 -2.81
N ALA A 60 -14.57 2.99 -1.52
CA ALA A 60 -13.39 3.57 -0.88
C ALA A 60 -12.29 2.52 -0.70
N ARG A 61 -12.66 1.26 -0.47
CA ARG A 61 -11.74 0.13 -0.47
C ARG A 61 -11.07 -0.06 -1.83
N ASP A 62 -11.80 0.02 -2.94
CA ASP A 62 -11.21 -0.05 -4.29
C ASP A 62 -10.19 1.08 -4.55
N ARG A 63 -10.46 2.30 -4.07
CA ARG A 63 -9.50 3.41 -4.16
C ARG A 63 -8.25 3.16 -3.32
N LEU A 64 -8.42 2.66 -2.11
CA LEU A 64 -7.31 2.28 -1.23
C LEU A 64 -6.45 1.19 -1.89
N ILE A 65 -7.10 0.16 -2.44
CA ILE A 65 -6.45 -0.92 -3.20
C ILE A 65 -5.65 -0.36 -4.37
N ALA A 66 -6.21 0.58 -5.14
CA ALA A 66 -5.50 1.18 -6.27
C ALA A 66 -4.22 1.93 -5.85
N VAL A 67 -4.27 2.66 -4.72
CA VAL A 67 -3.09 3.36 -4.16
C VAL A 67 -2.03 2.36 -3.69
N LEU A 68 -2.43 1.35 -2.90
CA LEU A 68 -1.51 0.33 -2.39
C LEU A 68 -0.91 -0.50 -3.52
N LYS A 69 -1.72 -0.85 -4.52
CA LYS A 69 -1.27 -1.58 -5.71
C LYS A 69 -0.21 -0.80 -6.47
N ARG A 70 -0.42 0.50 -6.70
CA ARG A 70 0.57 1.35 -7.36
C ARG A 70 1.91 1.34 -6.62
N CYS A 71 1.88 1.43 -5.29
CA CYS A 71 3.10 1.39 -4.49
C CYS A 71 3.75 0.00 -4.47
N ALA A 72 2.96 -1.06 -4.46
CA ALA A 72 3.47 -2.43 -4.59
C ALA A 72 4.07 -2.68 -5.98
N ASP A 73 3.44 -2.15 -7.04
CA ASP A 73 3.99 -2.15 -8.39
C ASP A 73 5.32 -1.38 -8.43
N ASP A 74 5.53 -0.30 -7.68
CA ASP A 74 6.85 0.39 -7.62
C ASP A 74 7.99 -0.49 -7.05
N VAL A 75 7.69 -1.50 -6.21
CA VAL A 75 8.71 -2.44 -5.69
C VAL A 75 8.81 -3.75 -6.46
N VAL A 76 7.78 -4.08 -7.25
CA VAL A 76 7.71 -5.29 -8.08
C VAL A 76 8.07 -5.01 -9.53
N ALA A 77 7.79 -3.79 -10.02
CA ALA A 77 8.12 -3.39 -11.37
C ALA A 77 9.63 -3.37 -11.55
N GLU A 78 10.04 -3.93 -12.68
CA GLU A 78 11.40 -3.88 -13.18
C GLU A 78 11.89 -2.44 -13.10
N ILE A 79 13.08 -2.28 -12.52
CA ILE A 79 13.87 -1.05 -12.52
C ILE A 79 13.59 -0.34 -13.85
N PRO A 80 13.06 0.90 -13.88
CA PRO A 80 13.05 1.64 -15.12
C PRO A 80 14.52 1.87 -15.47
N ASP A 81 15.05 0.97 -16.29
CA ASP A 81 16.29 1.18 -17.02
C ASP A 81 16.13 2.55 -17.67
N GLY A 82 16.89 3.52 -17.20
CA GLY A 82 16.95 4.84 -17.80
C GLY A 82 17.43 4.68 -19.25
N ARG A 83 16.50 4.64 -20.20
CA ARG A 83 16.70 4.78 -21.66
C ARG A 83 15.31 4.74 -22.34
N GLY A 84 14.85 5.74 -23.08
CA GLY A 84 15.46 6.99 -23.54
C GLY A 84 14.44 7.80 -24.33
#